data_AF-A0A1Z8VYF1-F1
#
_entry.id   AF-A0A1Z8VYF1-F1
#
_cell.length_a   1.000
_cell.length_b   1.000
_cell.length_c   1.000
_cell.angle_alpha   90.00
_cell.angle_beta   90.00
_cell.angle_gamma   90.00
#
_symmetry.space_group_name_H-M   'P 1'
#
loop_
_entity.id
_entity.type
_entity.pdbx_description
1 polymer ?
#
loop_
_entity_poly.entity_id
_entity_poly.type
_entity_poly.pdbx_seq_one_letter_code
_entity_poly.pdbx_strand_id
1 'polypeptide(L)'
;MADTIDPLPVAPGSITEAHNALLDLMEPEKETPETEESAPTEDVEESTEETQDEPLEEDVLEEEAEEESEEESEEEELDEDESEEEPEFYSVKVDGEELEVSLDELVKGYSRQSDYTRKTQELASQRDEMTQLQQQWANEISQAQAERQQYIDALGHFVQNSMAGLEQFSNVNWEQLRETDPIAFVTKKEEYREAQENVRQAQAQQQIEAEKQQQEVAKMRQLAVQEEHKKLVDAVPEWNEPEKRNQMASELSAYAVEQGFSKEELKQLIDHRSLIVLMKAQKYDALQKSDIKAKKLKNKPKVVRSGKGSTKKSNAKSKRIASMKRLKQTGRAEDAASLFEDYVEL
;
A
#
# COMPACT_ATOMS: atom_id res chain seq x y z
N MET A 1 0.82 -13.29 42.24
CA MET A 1 -0.49 -12.97 41.65
C MET A 1 -0.32 -13.20 40.16
N ALA A 2 -1.25 -13.92 39.52
CA ALA A 2 -1.12 -14.22 38.09
C ALA A 2 -1.93 -13.17 37.32
N ASP A 3 -1.25 -12.27 36.63
CA ASP A 3 -1.90 -11.42 35.64
C ASP A 3 -2.12 -12.25 34.38
N THR A 4 -3.36 -12.68 34.19
CA THR A 4 -3.86 -13.17 32.91
C THR A 4 -3.92 -12.00 31.94
N ILE A 5 -2.95 -11.93 31.03
CA ILE A 5 -2.95 -10.97 29.92
C ILE A 5 -4.04 -11.40 28.94
N ASP A 6 -5.19 -10.72 28.96
CA ASP A 6 -6.18 -10.85 27.90
C ASP A 6 -5.58 -10.39 26.56
N PRO A 7 -5.74 -11.16 25.47
CA PRO A 7 -5.26 -10.74 24.15
C PRO A 7 -6.05 -9.52 23.65
N LEU A 8 -5.34 -8.46 23.30
CA LEU A 8 -5.94 -7.24 22.75
C LEU A 8 -6.76 -7.56 21.49
N PRO A 9 -7.93 -6.89 21.31
CA PRO A 9 -8.86 -7.24 20.24
C PRO A 9 -8.24 -7.07 18.85
N VAL A 10 -8.34 -8.14 18.06
CA VAL A 10 -7.85 -8.16 16.67
C VAL A 10 -8.68 -7.19 15.84
N ALA A 11 -8.04 -6.24 15.16
CA ALA A 11 -8.75 -5.29 14.31
C ALA A 11 -9.41 -6.01 13.12
N PRO A 12 -10.71 -5.76 12.84
CA PRO A 12 -11.45 -6.47 11.80
C PRO A 12 -10.89 -6.16 10.40
N GLY A 13 -10.72 -7.19 9.58
CA GLY A 13 -10.14 -7.15 8.24
C GLY A 13 -8.62 -7.36 8.16
N SER A 14 -7.97 -7.74 9.27
CA SER A 14 -6.51 -7.93 9.31
C SER A 14 -6.05 -9.28 8.71
N ILE A 15 -4.84 -9.33 8.15
CA ILE A 15 -4.25 -10.58 7.61
C ILE A 15 -4.08 -11.62 8.73
N THR A 16 -3.87 -11.17 9.97
CA THR A 16 -3.83 -12.00 11.19
C THR A 16 -5.17 -12.66 11.51
N GLU A 17 -6.30 -11.97 11.32
CA GLU A 17 -7.64 -12.55 11.49
C GLU A 17 -7.90 -13.64 10.44
N ALA A 18 -7.60 -13.37 9.17
CA ALA A 18 -7.71 -14.36 8.10
C ALA A 18 -6.77 -15.57 8.29
N HIS A 19 -5.63 -15.39 8.95
CA HIS A 19 -4.72 -16.48 9.30
C HIS A 19 -5.25 -17.33 10.47
N ASN A 20 -5.78 -16.69 11.52
CA ASN A 20 -6.33 -17.37 12.69
C ASN A 20 -7.61 -18.14 12.34
N ALA A 21 -8.53 -17.56 11.57
CA ALA A 21 -9.74 -18.24 11.10
C ALA A 21 -9.43 -19.46 10.20
N LEU A 22 -8.29 -19.46 9.52
CA LEU A 22 -7.82 -20.60 8.73
C LEU A 22 -7.16 -21.69 9.59
N LEU A 23 -6.58 -21.32 10.74
CA LEU A 23 -6.09 -22.28 11.74
C LEU A 23 -7.25 -22.98 12.45
N ASP A 24 -8.26 -22.24 12.93
CA ASP A 24 -9.47 -22.80 13.54
C ASP A 24 -10.20 -23.80 12.62
N LEU A 25 -10.20 -23.54 11.31
CA LEU A 25 -10.82 -24.43 10.31
C LEU A 25 -9.99 -25.71 10.02
N MET A 26 -8.71 -25.74 10.43
CA MET A 26 -7.80 -26.86 10.19
C MET A 26 -7.52 -27.72 11.43
N GLU A 27 -7.99 -27.32 12.61
CA GLU A 27 -7.98 -28.19 13.79
C GLU A 27 -9.23 -29.09 13.80
N PRO A 28 -9.08 -30.42 13.92
CA PRO A 28 -10.22 -31.33 13.94
C PRO A 28 -10.98 -31.23 15.27
N GLU A 29 -12.30 -31.07 15.16
CA GLU A 29 -13.25 -30.97 16.29
C GLU A 29 -12.94 -31.96 17.43
N LYS A 30 -12.88 -31.42 18.66
CA LYS A 30 -13.16 -32.19 19.86
C LYS A 30 -14.40 -31.64 20.55
N GLU A 31 -15.32 -32.55 20.79
CA GLU A 31 -16.68 -32.34 21.26
C GLU A 31 -16.74 -31.64 22.66
N THR A 32 -17.57 -30.58 22.75
CA THR A 32 -18.60 -30.24 23.78
C THR A 32 -18.45 -30.73 25.24
N PRO A 33 -18.93 -29.99 26.27
CA PRO A 33 -20.19 -29.20 26.31
C PRO A 33 -20.05 -27.76 26.84
N GLU A 34 -20.88 -26.78 26.46
CA GLU A 34 -22.35 -26.62 26.66
C GLU A 34 -22.76 -26.49 28.14
N THR A 35 -23.08 -25.26 28.57
CA THR A 35 -23.93 -24.96 29.74
C THR A 35 -24.58 -23.58 29.53
N GLU A 36 -25.87 -23.47 29.86
CA GLU A 36 -26.74 -22.31 29.66
C GLU A 36 -26.64 -21.24 30.77
N GLU A 37 -27.47 -20.18 30.64
CA GLU A 37 -27.84 -19.15 31.63
C GLU A 37 -26.75 -18.12 32.01
N SER A 38 -27.06 -16.81 32.21
CA SER A 38 -28.33 -16.08 32.08
C SER A 38 -28.09 -14.54 31.99
N ALA A 39 -29.06 -13.82 31.44
CA ALA A 39 -29.29 -12.37 31.68
C ALA A 39 -30.37 -12.25 32.82
N PRO A 40 -30.65 -11.09 33.49
CA PRO A 40 -30.80 -9.75 32.87
C PRO A 40 -30.60 -8.50 33.80
N THR A 41 -31.01 -7.29 33.32
CA THR A 41 -31.45 -6.07 34.10
C THR A 41 -30.43 -5.41 35.05
N GLU A 42 -30.51 -4.18 35.60
CA GLU A 42 -31.24 -2.87 35.48
C GLU A 42 -30.46 -1.90 36.43
N ASP A 43 -30.41 -0.56 36.34
CA ASP A 43 -30.57 0.48 35.29
C ASP A 43 -30.07 1.85 35.91
N VAL A 44 -30.66 3.01 35.57
CA VAL A 44 -30.76 4.26 36.40
C VAL A 44 -29.61 5.31 36.41
N GLU A 45 -29.94 6.48 35.82
CA GLU A 45 -29.58 7.90 36.14
C GLU A 45 -28.10 8.37 36.09
N GLU A 46 -27.72 9.42 35.33
CA GLU A 46 -28.16 10.84 35.23
C GLU A 46 -27.26 11.79 36.05
N SER A 47 -26.57 12.69 35.33
CA SER A 47 -26.16 14.01 35.86
C SER A 47 -25.99 14.97 34.68
N THR A 48 -26.80 16.04 34.71
CA THR A 48 -26.88 17.12 33.72
C THR A 48 -25.97 18.32 34.05
N GLU A 49 -26.22 19.46 33.38
CA GLU A 49 -25.67 20.82 33.58
C GLU A 49 -24.29 21.06 32.91
N GLU A 50 -24.24 21.67 31.71
CA GLU A 50 -24.27 23.14 31.42
C GLU A 50 -23.00 23.85 31.90
N THR A 51 -22.31 24.76 31.19
CA THR A 51 -22.62 25.89 30.27
C THR A 51 -21.28 26.30 29.58
N GLN A 52 -21.10 27.24 28.62
CA GLN A 52 -21.90 27.96 27.60
C GLN A 52 -20.94 28.95 26.87
N ASP A 53 -21.06 29.12 25.54
CA ASP A 53 -20.55 30.21 24.65
C ASP A 53 -19.08 30.75 24.77
N GLU A 54 -18.45 31.46 23.82
CA GLU A 54 -18.88 32.21 22.62
C GLU A 54 -17.91 32.01 21.42
N PRO A 55 -18.33 32.34 20.17
CA PRO A 55 -17.45 32.79 19.10
C PRO A 55 -17.51 34.33 18.93
N LEU A 56 -16.34 34.98 18.90
CA LEU A 56 -16.22 36.43 18.72
C LEU A 56 -16.31 36.85 17.25
N GLU A 57 -17.37 37.57 16.88
CA GLU A 57 -17.35 38.62 15.86
C GLU A 57 -17.59 39.96 16.58
N GLU A 58 -16.68 40.92 16.45
CA GLU A 58 -17.06 42.34 16.58
C GLU A 58 -16.21 43.22 15.65
N ASP A 59 -16.92 44.12 14.98
CA ASP A 59 -16.44 45.11 14.01
C ASP A 59 -16.19 46.43 14.75
N VAL A 60 -15.08 47.11 14.48
CA VAL A 60 -14.83 48.47 15.01
C VAL A 60 -14.17 49.32 13.92
N LEU A 61 -14.97 50.25 13.38
CA LEU A 61 -14.57 51.37 12.55
C LEU A 61 -14.07 52.57 13.40
N GLU A 62 -13.54 53.58 12.70
CA GLU A 62 -13.25 54.95 13.18
C GLU A 62 -12.07 55.10 14.17
N GLU A 63 -11.28 56.18 14.19
CA GLU A 63 -11.02 57.29 13.24
C GLU A 63 -9.83 58.10 13.81
N GLU A 64 -8.88 58.58 12.99
CA GLU A 64 -8.12 59.80 13.32
C GLU A 64 -7.51 60.43 12.06
N ALA A 65 -7.96 61.64 11.74
CA ALA A 65 -7.23 62.64 10.96
C ALA A 65 -6.16 63.30 11.89
N GLU A 66 -5.29 64.25 11.53
CA GLU A 66 -5.13 65.16 10.40
C GLU A 66 -3.73 65.80 10.57
N GLU A 67 -2.98 66.14 9.52
CA GLU A 67 -2.29 67.45 9.47
C GLU A 67 -1.77 67.78 8.07
N GLU A 68 -2.04 69.01 7.67
CA GLU A 68 -1.72 69.63 6.38
C GLU A 68 -0.22 69.83 6.15
N SER A 69 0.15 69.90 4.87
CA SER A 69 1.17 70.83 4.40
C SER A 69 0.74 71.35 3.04
N GLU A 70 0.04 72.49 3.03
CA GLU A 70 -0.17 73.27 1.81
C GLU A 70 1.19 73.70 1.25
N GLU A 71 1.43 73.48 -0.04
CA GLU A 71 2.31 74.35 -0.81
C GLU A 71 1.55 74.81 -2.06
N GLU A 72 0.96 75.99 -1.93
CA GLU A 72 0.21 76.70 -2.96
C GLU A 72 1.17 77.11 -4.10
N SER A 73 0.94 76.63 -5.32
CA SER A 73 1.60 77.15 -6.52
C SER A 73 0.60 77.27 -7.67
N GLU A 74 0.34 78.53 -8.01
CA GLU A 74 -0.58 79.08 -8.99
C GLU A 74 -0.71 78.33 -10.32
N GLU A 75 -1.97 78.30 -10.77
CA GLU A 75 -2.50 78.16 -12.15
C GLU A 75 -1.50 78.22 -13.32
N GLU A 76 -1.52 77.18 -14.16
CA GLU A 76 -1.48 77.35 -15.62
C GLU A 76 -2.68 76.62 -16.23
N GLU A 77 -3.68 77.38 -16.69
CA GLU A 77 -4.73 76.87 -17.59
C GLU A 77 -4.10 76.36 -18.88
N LEU A 78 -4.35 75.09 -19.22
CA LEU A 78 -4.33 74.62 -20.59
C LEU A 78 -5.53 73.67 -20.80
N ASP A 79 -6.39 74.06 -21.73
CA ASP A 79 -7.65 73.40 -22.07
C ASP A 79 -7.49 71.92 -22.44
N GLU A 80 -8.63 71.22 -22.32
CA GLU A 80 -8.90 69.85 -22.75
C GLU A 80 -8.21 69.48 -24.08
N ASP A 81 -7.34 68.46 -24.04
CA ASP A 81 -7.28 67.46 -25.09
C ASP A 81 -7.34 66.08 -24.43
N GLU A 82 -8.58 65.59 -24.27
CA GLU A 82 -8.93 64.22 -23.87
C GLU A 82 -8.44 63.25 -24.97
N SER A 83 -7.13 63.10 -25.02
CA SER A 83 -6.47 62.14 -25.90
C SER A 83 -6.77 60.75 -25.38
N GLU A 84 -7.67 60.06 -26.08
CA GLU A 84 -7.94 58.63 -25.89
C GLU A 84 -6.59 57.90 -25.80
N GLU A 85 -6.23 57.39 -24.63
CA GLU A 85 -5.06 56.53 -24.46
C GLU A 85 -5.31 55.24 -25.26
N GLU A 86 -4.97 55.26 -26.54
CA GLU A 86 -4.99 54.07 -27.39
C GLU A 86 -4.15 53.00 -26.67
N PRO A 87 -4.72 51.83 -26.36
CA PRO A 87 -4.01 50.83 -25.57
C PRO A 87 -2.77 50.36 -26.34
N GLU A 88 -1.59 50.78 -25.91
CA GLU A 88 -0.33 50.41 -26.54
C GLU A 88 -0.15 48.88 -26.47
N PHE A 89 -0.25 48.23 -27.62
CA PHE A 89 -0.01 46.80 -27.78
C PHE A 89 1.46 46.54 -28.12
N TYR A 90 2.07 45.67 -27.34
CA TYR A 90 3.47 45.26 -27.45
C TYR A 90 3.53 43.80 -27.92
N SER A 91 4.30 43.52 -28.97
CA SER A 91 4.48 42.16 -29.48
C SER A 91 5.53 41.40 -28.68
N VAL A 92 5.10 40.36 -27.96
CA VAL A 92 5.96 39.51 -27.12
C VAL A 92 5.87 38.06 -27.58
N LYS A 93 7.01 37.36 -27.51
CA LYS A 93 7.12 35.95 -27.94
C LYS A 93 6.94 35.01 -26.76
N VAL A 94 5.85 34.24 -26.77
CA VAL A 94 5.59 33.17 -25.82
C VAL A 94 5.58 31.86 -26.60
N ASP A 95 6.38 30.88 -26.16
CA ASP A 95 6.55 29.55 -26.78
C ASP A 95 6.83 29.52 -28.30
N GLY A 96 7.29 30.65 -28.87
CA GLY A 96 7.68 30.79 -30.27
C GLY A 96 6.65 31.50 -31.17
N GLU A 97 5.47 31.84 -30.66
CA GLU A 97 4.45 32.61 -31.36
C GLU A 97 4.49 34.08 -30.93
N GLU A 98 4.27 35.00 -31.88
CA GLU A 98 4.22 36.45 -31.62
C GLU A 98 2.80 36.85 -31.20
N LEU A 99 2.68 37.39 -29.99
CA LEU A 99 1.39 37.72 -29.36
C LEU A 99 1.41 39.20 -28.96
N GLU A 100 0.43 39.96 -29.43
CA GLU A 100 0.25 41.37 -29.07
C GLU A 100 -0.48 41.47 -27.72
N VAL A 101 0.17 42.12 -26.74
CA VAL A 101 -0.32 42.23 -25.36
C VAL A 101 -0.13 43.66 -24.87
N SER A 102 -1.06 44.18 -24.09
CA SER A 102 -0.92 45.52 -23.50
C SER A 102 0.18 45.53 -22.42
N LEU A 103 0.76 46.72 -22.18
CA LEU A 103 1.75 46.95 -21.12
C LEU A 103 1.31 46.35 -19.77
N ASP A 104 0.03 46.51 -19.45
CA ASP A 104 -0.62 46.03 -18.23
C ASP A 104 -0.53 44.50 -18.05
N GLU A 105 -0.73 43.73 -19.13
CA GLU A 105 -0.62 42.26 -19.08
C GLU A 105 0.85 41.80 -19.13
N LEU A 106 1.77 42.59 -19.67
CA LEU A 106 3.22 42.31 -19.56
C LEU A 106 3.72 42.43 -18.12
N VAL A 107 3.31 43.48 -17.40
CA VAL A 107 3.65 43.66 -15.98
C VAL A 107 3.02 42.55 -15.13
N LYS A 108 1.75 42.21 -15.37
CA LYS A 108 1.06 41.09 -14.69
C LYS A 108 1.64 39.73 -15.07
N GLY A 109 2.12 39.55 -16.30
CA GLY A 109 2.78 38.34 -16.77
C GLY A 109 4.15 38.15 -16.10
N TYR A 110 4.96 39.20 -16.02
CA TYR A 110 6.25 39.17 -15.34
C TYR A 110 6.11 38.94 -13.83
N SER A 111 5.16 39.61 -13.16
CA SER A 111 4.93 39.39 -11.73
C SER A 111 4.47 37.96 -11.45
N ARG A 112 3.52 37.42 -12.24
CA ARG A 112 3.13 36.00 -12.19
C ARG A 112 4.32 35.07 -12.45
N GLN A 113 5.14 35.29 -13.47
CA GLN A 113 6.29 34.44 -13.78
C GLN A 113 7.32 34.47 -12.65
N SER A 114 7.61 35.64 -12.10
CA SER A 114 8.49 35.82 -10.94
C SER A 114 7.97 35.06 -9.72
N ASP A 115 6.68 35.21 -9.40
CA ASP A 115 6.03 34.48 -8.29
C ASP A 115 5.99 32.97 -8.52
N TYR A 116 5.68 32.50 -9.72
CA TYR A 116 5.72 31.07 -10.04
C TYR A 116 7.14 30.52 -9.94
N THR A 117 8.14 31.27 -10.42
CA THR A 117 9.57 30.88 -10.33
C THR A 117 10.00 30.81 -8.87
N ARG A 118 9.70 31.84 -8.07
CA ARG A 118 10.00 31.89 -6.63
C ARG A 118 9.29 30.78 -5.86
N LYS A 119 7.97 30.59 -6.06
CA LYS A 119 7.20 29.50 -5.43
C LYS A 119 7.70 28.12 -5.86
N THR A 120 8.13 27.94 -7.11
CA THR A 120 8.68 26.66 -7.58
C THR A 120 10.06 26.38 -6.95
N GLN A 121 10.91 27.40 -6.82
CA GLN A 121 12.19 27.30 -6.10
C GLN A 121 11.97 27.01 -4.61
N GLU A 122 11.04 27.71 -3.96
CA GLU A 122 10.69 27.53 -2.56
C GLU A 122 10.15 26.11 -2.29
N LEU A 123 9.24 25.62 -3.15
CA LEU A 123 8.69 24.26 -3.08
C LEU A 123 9.77 23.19 -3.37
N ALA A 124 10.72 23.46 -4.27
CA ALA A 124 11.89 22.60 -4.46
C ALA A 124 12.75 22.55 -3.19
N SER A 125 13.08 23.70 -2.58
CA SER A 125 13.85 23.73 -1.33
C SER A 125 13.12 23.05 -0.16
N GLN A 126 11.80 23.19 -0.03
CA GLN A 126 11.00 22.49 0.98
C GLN A 126 11.00 20.97 0.78
N ARG A 127 10.99 20.48 -0.48
CA ARG A 127 11.12 19.05 -0.78
C ARG A 127 12.51 18.52 -0.47
N ASP A 128 13.55 19.29 -0.78
CA ASP A 128 14.93 18.92 -0.48
C ASP A 128 15.19 18.92 1.03
N GLU A 129 14.65 19.89 1.76
CA GLU A 129 14.70 19.96 3.23
C GLU A 129 13.94 18.79 3.87
N MET A 130 12.70 18.51 3.44
CA MET A 130 11.94 17.35 3.92
C MET A 130 12.66 16.02 3.65
N THR A 131 13.31 15.90 2.48
CA THR A 131 14.09 14.71 2.12
C THR A 131 15.34 14.58 2.99
N GLN A 132 16.03 15.69 3.27
CA GLN A 132 17.18 15.73 4.19
C GLN A 132 16.78 15.39 5.62
N LEU A 133 15.68 15.95 6.12
CA LEU A 133 15.13 15.64 7.45
C LEU A 133 14.76 14.16 7.57
N GLN A 134 14.10 13.59 6.54
CA GLN A 134 13.78 12.16 6.51
C GLN A 134 15.04 11.28 6.53
N GLN A 135 16.11 11.68 5.82
CA GLN A 135 17.40 10.97 5.85
C GLN A 135 18.08 11.10 7.21
N GLN A 136 18.05 12.27 7.85
CA GLN A 136 18.58 12.50 9.20
C GLN A 136 17.86 11.62 10.22
N TRP A 137 16.53 11.64 10.26
CA TRP A 137 15.73 10.76 11.13
C TRP A 137 15.97 9.27 10.86
N ALA A 138 16.09 8.85 9.59
CA ALA A 138 16.42 7.46 9.27
C ALA A 138 17.80 7.05 9.80
N ASN A 139 18.79 7.95 9.72
CA ASN A 139 20.13 7.73 10.27
C ASN A 139 20.13 7.72 11.81
N GLU A 140 19.40 8.63 12.46
CA GLU A 140 19.24 8.67 13.92
C GLU A 140 18.56 7.40 14.46
N ILE A 141 17.47 6.95 13.83
CA ILE A 141 16.79 5.69 14.18
C ILE A 141 17.75 4.50 14.00
N SER A 142 18.52 4.46 12.90
CA SER A 142 19.51 3.40 12.67
C SER A 142 20.66 3.43 13.69
N GLN A 143 21.08 4.60 14.16
CA GLN A 143 22.12 4.74 15.18
C GLN A 143 21.57 4.30 16.54
N ALA A 144 20.40 4.76 16.95
CA ALA A 144 19.74 4.34 18.19
C ALA A 144 19.50 2.81 18.25
N GLN A 145 19.12 2.19 17.12
CA GLN A 145 19.01 0.74 17.02
C GLN A 145 20.37 0.03 17.16
N ALA A 146 21.43 0.57 16.58
CA ALA A 146 22.78 0.02 16.69
C ALA A 146 23.36 0.15 18.10
N GLU A 147 23.19 1.31 18.75
CA GLU A 147 23.56 1.53 20.15
C GLU A 147 22.83 0.57 21.10
N ARG A 148 21.53 0.35 20.86
CA ARG A 148 20.76 -0.61 21.63
C ARG A 148 21.23 -2.05 21.43
N GLN A 149 21.57 -2.44 20.20
CA GLN A 149 22.15 -3.77 19.95
C GLN A 149 23.48 -3.92 20.72
N GLN A 150 24.36 -2.91 20.65
CA GLN A 150 25.61 -2.90 21.41
C GLN A 150 25.39 -2.99 22.93
N TYR A 151 24.33 -2.36 23.45
CA TYR A 151 23.94 -2.47 24.86
C TYR A 151 23.48 -3.89 25.24
N ILE A 152 22.65 -4.52 24.41
CA ILE A 152 22.20 -5.91 24.61
C ILE A 152 23.38 -6.89 24.53
N ASP A 153 24.29 -6.69 23.58
CA ASP A 153 25.51 -7.50 23.43
C ASP A 153 26.46 -7.31 24.63
N ALA A 154 26.62 -6.07 25.11
CA ALA A 154 27.40 -5.75 26.31
C ALA A 154 26.80 -6.36 27.58
N LEU A 155 25.46 -6.36 27.73
CA LEU A 155 24.77 -7.09 28.79
C LEU A 155 25.01 -8.60 28.69
N GLY A 156 24.95 -9.18 27.48
CA GLY A 156 25.26 -10.58 27.24
C GLY A 156 26.68 -10.96 27.68
N HIS A 157 27.67 -10.14 27.31
CA HIS A 157 29.06 -10.30 27.75
C HIS A 157 29.23 -10.11 29.26
N PHE A 158 28.53 -9.15 29.87
CA PHE A 158 28.54 -8.97 31.33
C PHE A 158 27.98 -10.21 32.04
N VAL A 159 26.82 -10.72 31.64
CA VAL A 159 26.21 -11.95 32.18
C VAL A 159 27.17 -13.13 32.04
N GLN A 160 27.80 -13.32 30.87
CA GLN A 160 28.74 -14.41 30.62
C GLN A 160 30.00 -14.32 31.51
N ASN A 161 30.57 -13.12 31.66
CA ASN A 161 31.72 -12.88 32.53
C ASN A 161 31.36 -13.09 34.02
N SER A 162 30.18 -12.63 34.45
CA SER A 162 29.70 -12.81 35.82
C SER A 162 29.40 -14.29 36.13
N MET A 163 28.87 -15.07 35.17
CA MET A 163 28.73 -16.52 35.31
C MET A 163 30.09 -17.23 35.47
N ALA A 164 31.12 -16.84 34.72
CA ALA A 164 32.48 -17.34 34.92
C ALA A 164 33.06 -16.95 36.29
N GLY A 165 32.63 -15.81 36.86
CA GLY A 165 32.89 -15.43 38.25
C GLY A 165 32.29 -16.42 39.26
N LEU A 166 31.06 -16.90 39.06
CA LEU A 166 30.44 -17.91 39.92
C LEU A 166 31.20 -19.25 39.91
N GLU A 167 31.82 -19.62 38.78
CA GLU A 167 32.59 -20.87 38.68
C GLU A 167 33.76 -20.92 39.66
N GLN A 168 34.30 -19.77 40.08
CA GLN A 168 35.34 -19.69 41.13
C GLN A 168 34.85 -20.25 42.48
N PHE A 169 33.57 -20.10 42.79
CA PHE A 169 32.93 -20.62 44.00
C PHE A 169 32.59 -22.11 43.93
N SER A 170 32.57 -22.71 42.72
CA SER A 170 32.31 -24.15 42.55
C SER A 170 33.41 -25.03 43.17
N ASN A 171 34.64 -24.50 43.25
CA ASN A 171 35.81 -25.18 43.80
C ASN A 171 35.96 -24.98 45.33
N VAL A 172 35.04 -24.26 45.98
CA VAL A 172 35.10 -23.99 47.42
C VAL A 172 34.49 -25.17 48.19
N ASN A 173 35.29 -25.82 49.04
CA ASN A 173 34.78 -26.84 49.97
C ASN A 173 34.08 -26.17 51.16
N TRP A 174 32.78 -25.90 50.99
CA TRP A 174 31.92 -25.23 51.97
C TRP A 174 31.84 -25.93 53.33
N GLU A 175 31.90 -27.26 53.34
CA GLU A 175 31.79 -28.05 54.57
C GLU A 175 33.08 -27.95 55.41
N GLN A 176 34.23 -28.11 54.77
CA GLN A 176 35.53 -27.88 55.42
C GLN A 176 35.68 -26.43 55.88
N LEU A 177 35.28 -25.45 55.06
CA LEU A 177 35.38 -24.03 55.40
C LEU A 177 34.54 -23.69 56.65
N ARG A 178 33.32 -24.24 56.77
CA ARG A 178 32.45 -24.09 57.95
C ARG A 178 33.10 -24.61 59.23
N GLU A 179 33.90 -25.66 59.15
CA GLU A 179 34.57 -26.28 60.31
C GLU A 179 35.89 -25.59 60.68
N THR A 180 36.65 -25.10 59.69
CA THR A 180 37.94 -24.43 59.94
C THR A 180 37.83 -22.93 60.22
N ASP A 181 36.90 -22.24 59.56
CA ASP A 181 36.68 -20.79 59.70
C ASP A 181 35.21 -20.41 59.44
N PRO A 182 34.37 -20.41 60.49
CA PRO A 182 32.97 -20.01 60.39
C PRO A 182 32.73 -18.59 59.87
N ILE A 183 33.70 -17.67 60.04
CA ILE A 183 33.56 -16.28 59.59
C ILE A 183 33.77 -16.22 58.08
N ALA A 184 34.87 -16.80 57.58
CA ALA A 184 35.13 -16.89 56.15
C ALA A 184 34.04 -17.67 55.39
N PHE A 185 33.40 -18.67 56.03
CA PHE A 185 32.23 -19.35 55.48
C PHE A 185 31.05 -18.40 55.26
N VAL A 186 30.70 -17.56 56.24
CA VAL A 186 29.58 -16.59 56.10
C VAL A 186 29.91 -15.57 55.02
N THR A 187 31.09 -14.95 55.05
CA THR A 187 31.51 -13.96 54.06
C THR A 187 31.47 -14.52 52.63
N LYS A 188 32.10 -15.67 52.37
CA LYS A 188 32.08 -16.27 51.02
C LYS A 188 30.68 -16.71 50.57
N LYS A 189 29.81 -17.08 51.50
CA LYS A 189 28.43 -17.47 51.18
C LYS A 189 27.56 -16.25 50.85
N GLU A 190 27.83 -15.10 51.48
CA GLU A 190 27.22 -13.82 51.12
C GLU A 190 27.75 -13.33 49.77
N GLU A 191 29.06 -13.34 49.54
CA GLU A 191 29.68 -13.04 48.23
C GLU A 191 29.09 -13.92 47.09
N TYR A 192 28.96 -15.23 47.31
CA TYR A 192 28.35 -16.14 46.34
C TYR A 192 26.88 -15.81 46.07
N ARG A 193 26.11 -15.50 47.12
CA ARG A 193 24.69 -15.14 46.98
C ARG A 193 24.51 -13.80 46.25
N GLU A 194 25.35 -12.81 46.55
CA GLU A 194 25.35 -11.52 45.88
C GLU A 194 25.73 -11.66 44.40
N ALA A 195 26.80 -12.41 44.10
CA ALA A 195 27.18 -12.73 42.74
C ALA A 195 26.07 -13.47 41.97
N GLN A 196 25.39 -14.42 42.61
CA GLN A 196 24.26 -15.15 42.02
C GLN A 196 23.06 -14.25 41.74
N GLU A 197 22.69 -13.36 42.65
CA GLU A 197 21.57 -12.42 42.42
C GLU A 197 21.94 -11.39 41.35
N ASN A 198 23.18 -10.89 41.32
CA ASN A 198 23.67 -9.99 40.28
C ASN A 198 23.61 -10.63 38.88
N VAL A 199 24.03 -11.90 38.74
CA VAL A 199 23.87 -12.65 37.48
C VAL A 199 22.41 -12.79 37.11
N ARG A 200 21.55 -13.16 38.06
CA ARG A 200 20.12 -13.36 37.83
C ARG A 200 19.43 -12.07 37.39
N GLN A 201 19.76 -10.95 38.03
CA GLN A 201 19.23 -9.63 37.69
C GLN A 201 19.68 -9.20 36.30
N ALA A 202 20.97 -9.34 35.98
CA ALA A 202 21.51 -9.00 34.66
C ALA A 202 20.93 -9.89 33.54
N GLN A 203 20.72 -11.18 33.81
CA GLN A 203 20.06 -12.10 32.86
C GLN A 203 18.60 -11.73 32.64
N ALA A 204 17.86 -11.34 33.69
CA ALA A 204 16.49 -10.86 33.55
C ALA A 204 16.42 -9.54 32.76
N GLN A 205 17.33 -8.60 33.01
CA GLN A 205 17.43 -7.35 32.24
C GLN A 205 17.74 -7.61 30.76
N GLN A 206 18.69 -8.50 30.46
CA GLN A 206 19.02 -8.91 29.09
C GLN A 206 17.79 -9.48 28.36
N GLN A 207 17.01 -10.35 29.03
CA GLN A 207 15.80 -10.95 28.46
C GLN A 207 14.72 -9.90 28.18
N ILE A 208 14.45 -9.01 29.13
CA ILE A 208 13.46 -7.93 28.98
C ILE A 208 13.85 -7.01 27.81
N GLU A 209 15.13 -6.61 27.72
CA GLU A 209 15.57 -5.68 26.67
C GLU A 209 15.57 -6.33 25.28
N ALA A 210 15.95 -7.60 25.19
CA ALA A 210 15.87 -8.39 23.95
C ALA A 210 14.41 -8.62 23.51
N GLU A 211 13.49 -8.91 24.43
CA GLU A 211 12.06 -9.04 24.12
C GLU A 211 11.49 -7.70 23.61
N LYS A 212 11.77 -6.61 24.32
CA LYS A 212 11.35 -5.26 23.93
C LYS A 212 11.90 -4.85 22.55
N GLN A 213 13.14 -5.21 22.23
CA GLN A 213 13.71 -5.02 20.90
C GLN A 213 12.93 -5.83 19.83
N GLN A 214 12.61 -7.11 20.10
CA GLN A 214 11.83 -7.94 19.17
C GLN A 214 10.41 -7.38 18.96
N GLN A 215 9.74 -6.92 20.02
CA GLN A 215 8.43 -6.28 19.94
C GLN A 215 8.47 -4.99 19.10
N GLU A 216 9.49 -4.14 19.27
CA GLU A 216 9.65 -2.92 18.48
C GLU A 216 9.96 -3.22 17.01
N VAL A 217 10.84 -4.18 16.71
CA VAL A 217 11.10 -4.63 15.33
C VAL A 217 9.84 -5.21 14.68
N ALA A 218 9.04 -5.98 15.43
CA ALA A 218 7.77 -6.50 14.97
C ALA A 218 6.76 -5.38 14.67
N LYS A 219 6.66 -4.36 15.55
CA LYS A 219 5.79 -3.19 15.36
C LYS A 219 6.21 -2.36 14.15
N MET A 220 7.51 -2.07 13.99
CA MET A 220 8.03 -1.35 12.82
C MET A 220 7.78 -2.13 11.52
N ARG A 221 7.95 -3.46 11.54
CA ARG A 221 7.61 -4.33 10.42
C ARG A 221 6.11 -4.29 10.09
N GLN A 222 5.23 -4.30 11.09
CA GLN A 222 3.78 -4.19 10.88
C GLN A 222 3.39 -2.85 10.24
N LEU A 223 3.99 -1.73 10.69
CA LEU A 223 3.76 -0.42 10.09
C LEU A 223 4.23 -0.38 8.62
N ALA A 224 5.44 -0.88 8.34
CA ALA A 224 5.96 -0.98 6.97
C ALA A 224 5.05 -1.84 6.07
N VAL A 225 4.55 -2.98 6.57
CA VAL A 225 3.58 -3.83 5.84
C VAL A 225 2.29 -3.07 5.54
N GLN A 226 1.77 -2.26 6.46
CA GLN A 226 0.57 -1.46 6.22
C GLN A 226 0.79 -0.35 5.19
N GLU A 227 1.93 0.34 5.20
CA GLU A 227 2.27 1.36 4.20
C GLU A 227 2.45 0.76 2.81
N GLU A 228 3.18 -0.36 2.71
CA GLU A 228 3.41 -1.06 1.45
C GLU A 228 2.11 -1.68 0.92
N HIS A 229 1.21 -2.16 1.80
CA HIS A 229 -0.13 -2.60 1.41
C HIS A 229 -0.97 -1.47 0.80
N LYS A 230 -0.92 -0.24 1.35
CA LYS A 230 -1.62 0.92 0.75
C LYS A 230 -1.13 1.18 -0.67
N LYS A 231 0.19 1.29 -0.86
CA LYS A 231 0.83 1.48 -2.19
C LYS A 231 0.51 0.34 -3.16
N LEU A 232 0.38 -0.89 -2.68
CA LEU A 232 -0.03 -2.04 -3.48
C LEU A 232 -1.49 -1.95 -3.93
N VAL A 233 -2.40 -1.53 -3.04
CA VAL A 233 -3.82 -1.33 -3.37
C VAL A 233 -4.01 -0.19 -4.38
N ASP A 234 -3.27 0.92 -4.23
CA ASP A 234 -3.29 2.04 -5.19
C ASP A 234 -2.87 1.59 -6.60
N ALA A 235 -1.89 0.68 -6.70
CA ALA A 235 -1.42 0.11 -7.96
C ALA A 235 -2.26 -1.07 -8.48
N VAL A 236 -2.93 -1.80 -7.59
CA VAL A 236 -3.69 -3.03 -7.86
C VAL A 236 -4.98 -3.03 -7.01
N PRO A 237 -6.05 -2.34 -7.45
CA PRO A 237 -7.28 -2.21 -6.65
C PRO A 237 -7.95 -3.55 -6.30
N GLU A 238 -7.78 -4.57 -7.15
CA GLU A 238 -8.24 -5.95 -6.91
C GLU A 238 -7.63 -6.59 -5.65
N TRP A 239 -6.51 -6.06 -5.15
CA TRP A 239 -5.84 -6.52 -3.92
C TRP A 239 -6.56 -6.06 -2.65
N ASN A 240 -7.45 -5.07 -2.74
CA ASN A 240 -8.21 -4.60 -1.58
C ASN A 240 -9.25 -5.64 -1.12
N GLU A 241 -9.86 -6.37 -2.06
CA GLU A 241 -10.87 -7.39 -1.76
C GLU A 241 -10.24 -8.64 -1.13
N PRO A 242 -10.66 -9.11 0.06
CA PRO A 242 -9.97 -10.18 0.79
C PRO A 242 -10.00 -11.52 0.04
N GLU A 243 -11.10 -11.88 -0.62
CA GLU A 243 -11.20 -13.13 -1.39
C GLU A 243 -10.24 -13.16 -2.58
N LYS A 244 -10.23 -12.08 -3.39
CA LYS A 244 -9.31 -11.94 -4.53
C LYS A 244 -7.86 -11.86 -4.06
N ARG A 245 -7.58 -11.13 -2.97
CA ARG A 245 -6.26 -11.07 -2.34
C ARG A 245 -5.74 -12.45 -1.97
N ASN A 246 -6.55 -13.28 -1.32
CA ASN A 246 -6.16 -14.62 -0.90
C ASN A 246 -5.92 -15.55 -2.11
N GLN A 247 -6.76 -15.48 -3.14
CA GLN A 247 -6.56 -16.22 -4.40
C GLN A 247 -5.27 -15.79 -5.10
N MET A 248 -5.09 -14.49 -5.34
CA MET A 248 -3.90 -13.94 -5.97
C MET A 248 -2.64 -14.26 -5.16
N ALA A 249 -2.63 -14.08 -3.84
CA ALA A 249 -1.48 -14.40 -2.99
C ALA A 249 -1.12 -15.90 -3.05
N SER A 250 -2.12 -16.79 -3.09
CA SER A 250 -1.90 -18.22 -3.26
C SER A 250 -1.24 -18.54 -4.62
N GLU A 251 -1.82 -18.07 -5.72
CA GLU A 251 -1.27 -18.26 -7.07
C GLU A 251 0.14 -17.66 -7.23
N LEU A 252 0.33 -16.45 -6.70
CA LEU A 252 1.59 -15.71 -6.72
C LEU A 252 2.68 -16.45 -5.94
N SER A 253 2.33 -17.03 -4.78
CA SER A 253 3.25 -17.84 -3.97
C SER A 253 3.62 -19.16 -4.66
N ALA A 254 2.66 -19.82 -5.31
CA ALA A 254 2.91 -21.04 -6.08
C ALA A 254 3.84 -20.76 -7.27
N TYR A 255 3.56 -19.70 -8.04
CA TYR A 255 4.41 -19.26 -9.15
C TYR A 255 5.82 -18.86 -8.69
N ALA A 256 5.96 -18.15 -7.56
CA ALA A 256 7.27 -17.81 -7.02
C ALA A 256 8.08 -19.07 -6.65
N VAL A 257 7.44 -20.08 -6.04
CA VAL A 257 8.10 -21.36 -5.74
C VAL A 257 8.47 -22.12 -7.02
N GLU A 258 7.65 -22.08 -8.08
CA GLU A 258 8.03 -22.61 -9.41
C GLU A 258 9.27 -21.91 -10.00
N GLN A 259 9.42 -20.60 -9.76
CA GLN A 259 10.58 -19.80 -10.20
C GLN A 259 11.80 -19.94 -9.27
N GLY A 260 11.71 -20.72 -8.19
CA GLY A 260 12.83 -21.04 -7.29
C GLY A 260 12.92 -20.23 -6.00
N PHE A 261 11.94 -19.38 -5.68
CA PHE A 261 11.89 -18.70 -4.38
C PHE A 261 11.54 -19.67 -3.25
N SER A 262 12.18 -19.49 -2.09
CA SER A 262 11.82 -20.19 -0.86
C SER A 262 10.57 -19.57 -0.19
N LYS A 263 9.92 -20.37 0.66
CA LYS A 263 8.79 -19.89 1.49
C LYS A 263 9.23 -18.86 2.54
N GLU A 264 10.51 -18.79 2.87
CA GLU A 264 11.07 -17.87 3.86
C GLU A 264 11.32 -16.49 3.24
N GLU A 265 11.91 -16.44 2.04
CA GLU A 265 12.03 -15.20 1.25
C GLU A 265 10.65 -14.59 0.97
N LEU A 266 9.66 -15.41 0.61
CA LEU A 266 8.27 -14.94 0.42
C LEU A 266 7.63 -14.36 1.69
N LYS A 267 7.97 -14.86 2.88
CA LYS A 267 7.50 -14.29 4.16
C LYS A 267 8.22 -13.00 4.52
N GLN A 268 9.42 -12.77 3.99
CA GLN A 268 10.21 -11.55 4.17
C GLN A 268 9.89 -10.49 3.10
N LEU A 269 9.23 -10.86 2.00
CA LEU A 269 8.87 -9.97 0.91
C LEU A 269 7.71 -9.03 1.29
N ILE A 270 8.07 -7.82 1.74
CA ILE A 270 7.12 -6.77 2.15
C ILE A 270 6.91 -5.72 1.03
N ASP A 271 7.91 -5.51 0.17
CA ASP A 271 7.90 -4.50 -0.88
C ASP A 271 6.82 -4.74 -1.95
N HIS A 272 5.94 -3.75 -2.12
CA HIS A 272 4.88 -3.79 -3.13
C HIS A 272 5.42 -3.89 -4.57
N ARG A 273 6.60 -3.32 -4.85
CA ARG A 273 7.18 -3.30 -6.20
C ARG A 273 7.57 -4.71 -6.63
N SER A 274 8.19 -5.48 -5.73
CA SER A 274 8.55 -6.87 -5.95
C SER A 274 7.32 -7.75 -6.21
N LEU A 275 6.24 -7.56 -5.44
CA LEU A 275 4.95 -8.24 -5.70
C LEU A 275 4.36 -7.89 -7.07
N ILE A 276 4.40 -6.60 -7.46
CA ILE A 276 3.94 -6.13 -8.79
C ILE A 276 4.78 -6.73 -9.91
N VAL A 277 6.11 -6.82 -9.77
CA VAL A 277 6.99 -7.46 -10.76
C VAL A 277 6.68 -8.94 -10.88
N LEU A 278 6.49 -9.65 -9.77
CA LEU A 278 6.21 -11.08 -9.78
C LEU A 278 4.82 -11.39 -10.37
N MET A 279 3.82 -10.55 -10.08
CA MET A 279 2.49 -10.63 -10.72
C MET A 279 2.56 -10.34 -12.23
N LYS A 280 3.38 -9.37 -12.66
CA LYS A 280 3.63 -9.10 -14.09
C LYS A 280 4.31 -10.28 -14.78
N ALA A 281 5.28 -10.93 -14.13
CA ALA A 281 5.94 -12.12 -14.64
C ALA A 281 4.95 -13.30 -14.75
N GLN A 282 4.16 -13.58 -13.71
CA GLN A 282 3.11 -14.60 -13.73
C GLN A 282 2.11 -14.38 -14.89
N LYS A 283 1.62 -13.13 -15.05
CA LYS A 283 0.69 -12.76 -16.14
C LYS A 283 1.35 -12.88 -17.52
N TYR A 284 2.64 -12.55 -17.64
CA TYR A 284 3.40 -12.71 -18.89
C TYR A 284 3.61 -14.18 -19.27
N ASP A 285 4.03 -15.02 -18.33
CA ASP A 285 4.19 -16.46 -18.53
C ASP A 285 2.86 -17.15 -18.86
N ALA A 286 1.77 -16.75 -18.20
CA ALA A 286 0.43 -17.21 -18.53
C ALA A 286 0.03 -16.84 -19.96
N LEU A 287 0.37 -15.62 -20.42
CA LEU A 287 0.15 -15.19 -21.80
C LEU A 287 1.01 -15.96 -22.81
N GLN A 288 2.26 -16.27 -22.48
CA GLN A 288 3.12 -17.11 -23.34
C GLN A 288 2.62 -18.57 -23.43
N LYS A 289 2.22 -19.16 -22.30
CA LYS A 289 1.65 -20.52 -22.21
C LYS A 289 0.29 -20.59 -22.92
N SER A 290 -0.49 -19.51 -22.91
CA SER A 290 -1.71 -19.40 -23.69
C SER A 290 -1.37 -19.21 -25.18
N ASP A 291 -1.49 -20.25 -26.01
CA ASP A 291 -1.15 -20.12 -27.44
C ASP A 291 -2.14 -19.19 -28.17
N ILE A 292 -1.79 -17.91 -28.25
CA ILE A 292 -2.57 -16.85 -28.92
C ILE A 292 -2.86 -17.24 -30.38
N LYS A 293 -2.02 -18.09 -31.00
CA LYS A 293 -2.20 -18.60 -32.36
C LYS A 293 -3.39 -19.57 -32.48
N ALA A 294 -3.81 -20.22 -31.39
CA ALA A 294 -5.02 -21.04 -31.34
C ALA A 294 -6.30 -20.19 -31.38
N LYS A 295 -6.23 -18.92 -30.94
CA LYS A 295 -7.33 -17.94 -31.02
C LYS A 295 -7.40 -17.21 -32.37
N LYS A 296 -6.88 -17.82 -33.45
CA LYS A 296 -7.23 -17.44 -34.83
C LYS A 296 -8.76 -17.37 -34.94
N LEU A 297 -9.28 -16.17 -35.20
CA LEU A 297 -10.71 -15.88 -35.23
C LEU A 297 -11.45 -16.89 -36.14
N LYS A 298 -12.17 -17.83 -35.53
CA LYS A 298 -13.02 -18.80 -36.26
C LYS A 298 -14.09 -18.09 -37.10
N ASN A 299 -14.45 -16.86 -36.71
CA ASN A 299 -15.37 -15.96 -37.40
C ASN A 299 -14.66 -14.70 -37.94
N LYS A 300 -13.61 -14.84 -38.74
CA LYS A 300 -13.27 -13.73 -39.68
C LYS A 300 -14.40 -13.66 -40.72
N PRO A 301 -15.14 -12.55 -40.85
CA PRO A 301 -16.18 -12.43 -41.86
C PRO A 301 -15.57 -12.64 -43.24
N LYS A 302 -16.19 -13.50 -44.07
CA LYS A 302 -15.74 -13.74 -45.44
C LYS A 302 -15.89 -12.45 -46.24
N VAL A 303 -14.78 -11.75 -46.47
CA VAL A 303 -14.74 -10.59 -47.37
C VAL A 303 -15.13 -11.07 -48.76
N VAL A 304 -16.33 -10.68 -49.21
CA VAL A 304 -16.82 -11.05 -50.54
C VAL A 304 -16.06 -10.20 -51.55
N ARG A 305 -14.96 -10.72 -52.11
CA ARG A 305 -14.32 -10.10 -53.26
C ARG A 305 -15.30 -10.10 -54.42
N SER A 306 -15.81 -8.92 -54.76
CA SER A 306 -16.56 -8.71 -56.00
C SER A 306 -15.68 -9.11 -57.18
N GLY A 307 -16.26 -9.83 -58.16
CA GLY A 307 -15.54 -10.20 -59.39
C GLY A 307 -15.15 -11.67 -59.55
N LYS A 308 -16.13 -12.59 -59.55
CA LYS A 308 -16.16 -13.67 -60.57
C LYS A 308 -17.60 -14.15 -60.78
N GLY A 309 -18.13 -13.92 -61.99
CA GLY A 309 -19.51 -14.28 -62.33
C GLY A 309 -19.77 -15.78 -62.13
N SER A 310 -20.91 -16.11 -61.53
CA SER A 310 -21.29 -17.51 -61.28
C SER A 310 -21.46 -18.24 -62.62
N THR A 311 -20.67 -19.29 -62.84
CA THR A 311 -20.78 -20.11 -64.05
C THR A 311 -22.07 -20.93 -63.98
N LYS A 312 -22.87 -20.91 -65.06
CA LYS A 312 -24.19 -21.58 -65.17
C LYS A 312 -24.21 -23.04 -64.67
N LYS A 313 -23.07 -23.74 -64.70
CA LYS A 313 -22.89 -25.13 -64.22
C LYS A 313 -23.22 -25.36 -62.74
N SER A 314 -23.06 -24.39 -61.83
CA SER A 314 -23.40 -24.64 -60.41
C SER A 314 -24.91 -24.69 -60.17
N ASN A 315 -25.68 -23.83 -60.84
CA ASN A 315 -27.14 -23.76 -60.72
C ASN A 315 -27.85 -25.00 -61.27
N ALA A 316 -27.28 -25.67 -62.28
CA ALA A 316 -27.83 -26.93 -62.82
C ALA A 316 -27.74 -28.11 -61.83
N LYS A 317 -26.80 -28.07 -60.87
CA LYS A 317 -26.67 -29.11 -59.84
C LYS A 317 -27.58 -28.83 -58.63
N SER A 318 -27.73 -27.57 -58.21
CA SER A 318 -28.65 -27.20 -57.13
C SER A 318 -30.12 -27.43 -57.52
N LYS A 319 -30.51 -27.08 -58.76
CA LYS A 319 -31.86 -27.37 -59.29
C LYS A 319 -32.19 -28.86 -59.25
N ARG A 320 -31.30 -29.73 -59.77
CA ARG A 320 -31.50 -31.20 -59.75
C ARG A 320 -31.59 -31.79 -58.33
N ILE A 321 -30.85 -31.25 -57.37
CA ILE A 321 -30.97 -31.66 -55.96
C ILE A 321 -32.34 -31.22 -55.39
N ALA A 322 -32.84 -30.04 -55.77
CA ALA A 322 -34.14 -29.54 -55.33
C ALA A 322 -35.32 -30.31 -55.95
N SER A 323 -35.30 -30.63 -57.25
CA SER A 323 -36.32 -31.46 -57.90
C SER A 323 -36.32 -32.89 -57.36
N MET A 324 -35.14 -33.50 -57.17
CA MET A 324 -35.06 -34.83 -56.54
C MET A 324 -35.53 -34.84 -55.08
N LYS A 325 -35.34 -33.75 -54.33
CA LYS A 325 -35.91 -33.59 -52.97
C LYS A 325 -37.43 -33.43 -53.03
N ARG A 326 -37.96 -32.66 -53.98
CA ARG A 326 -39.41 -32.49 -54.16
C ARG A 326 -40.08 -33.83 -54.49
N LEU A 327 -39.55 -34.58 -55.47
CA LEU A 327 -40.06 -35.91 -55.82
C LEU A 327 -40.09 -36.86 -54.61
N LYS A 328 -39.05 -36.86 -53.76
CA LYS A 328 -39.02 -37.64 -52.51
C LYS A 328 -40.06 -37.21 -51.46
N GLN A 329 -40.57 -35.97 -51.53
CA GLN A 329 -41.57 -35.44 -50.60
C GLN A 329 -43.00 -35.57 -51.15
N THR A 330 -43.20 -35.46 -52.46
CA THR A 330 -44.53 -35.45 -53.10
C THR A 330 -44.94 -36.81 -53.67
N GLY A 331 -43.98 -37.63 -54.13
CA GLY A 331 -44.24 -38.94 -54.73
C GLY A 331 -45.03 -38.90 -56.06
N ARG A 332 -45.23 -37.72 -56.66
CA ARG A 332 -46.09 -37.55 -57.84
C ARG A 332 -45.35 -37.90 -59.13
N ALA A 333 -46.08 -38.49 -60.08
CA ALA A 333 -45.56 -38.82 -61.41
C ALA A 333 -45.09 -37.58 -62.20
N GLU A 334 -45.73 -36.43 -62.00
CA GLU A 334 -45.38 -35.14 -62.62
C GLU A 334 -43.99 -34.62 -62.17
N ASP A 335 -43.68 -34.74 -60.87
CA ASP A 335 -42.37 -34.40 -60.31
C ASP A 335 -41.27 -35.38 -60.77
N ALA A 336 -41.65 -36.61 -61.17
CA ALA A 336 -40.73 -37.57 -61.77
C ALA A 336 -40.48 -37.25 -63.25
N ALA A 337 -41.53 -36.94 -64.02
CA ALA A 337 -41.43 -36.58 -65.43
C ALA A 337 -40.52 -35.35 -65.64
N SER A 338 -40.73 -34.28 -64.87
CA SER A 338 -39.89 -33.08 -64.93
C SER A 338 -38.44 -33.32 -64.52
N LEU A 339 -38.16 -34.26 -63.61
CA LEU A 339 -36.78 -34.71 -63.31
C LEU A 339 -36.15 -35.44 -64.50
N PHE A 340 -36.92 -36.26 -65.24
CA PHE A 340 -36.44 -36.99 -66.41
C PHE A 340 -36.22 -36.08 -67.63
N GLU A 341 -37.08 -35.08 -67.86
CA GLU A 341 -36.87 -34.05 -68.91
C GLU A 341 -35.56 -33.28 -68.65
N ASP A 342 -35.32 -32.84 -67.41
CA ASP A 342 -34.05 -32.23 -66.93
C ASP A 342 -32.82 -33.13 -67.14
N TYR A 343 -33.00 -34.44 -67.37
CA TYR A 343 -31.93 -35.41 -67.66
C TYR A 343 -31.74 -35.68 -69.16
N VAL A 344 -32.72 -35.38 -70.00
CA VAL A 344 -32.70 -35.63 -71.46
C VAL A 344 -32.31 -34.37 -72.24
N GLU A 345 -32.57 -33.16 -71.72
CA GLU A 345 -32.15 -31.88 -72.34
C GLU A 345 -30.67 -31.47 -72.05
N LEU A 346 -29.77 -32.41 -71.73
CA LEU A 346 -28.45 -32.14 -71.11
C LEU A 346 -27.21 -32.53 -71.94
#